data_AF-A0A9D8QHZ5-F1
#
_entry.id   AF-A0A9D8QHZ5-F1
#
_cell.length_a   1.000
_cell.length_b   1.000
_cell.length_c   1.000
_cell.angle_alpha   90.00
_cell.angle_beta   90.00
_cell.angle_gamma   90.00
#
_symmetry.space_group_name_H-M   'P 1'
#
loop_
_entity.id
_entity.type
_entity.pdbx_description
1 polymer ?
#
loop_
_entity_poly.entity_id
_entity_poly.type
_entity_poly.pdbx_seq_one_letter_code
_entity_poly.pdbx_strand_id
1 'polypeptide(L)'
;MTDRDGPAGRVGPEQLQRFEGWIAEIFEALGMPRDTAGTRRTPARFLAALYDSTEGYERDPEVPASVASEGDRGHAVEGPIRFHALCEHHALPFFGHAFVGCAGPHRAVAPGALTGVVRTYARRFTVPARVSEQIADALEGLVQARGAAVVLRCVHLCAPPRQAGVASATPTAVWRGAYATDPRLRSEFLGICGFGPVDAASPTFGGRSCRPDRAEPRPGSPSWGRERRETPSCTGSERPGSTAGSS
;
A
#
# COMPACT_ATOMS: atom_id res chain seq x y z
N MET A 1 -26.38 15.81 -0.82
CA MET A 1 -25.72 16.81 0.04
C MET A 1 -26.50 16.88 1.35
N THR A 2 -26.29 15.91 2.24
CA THR A 2 -26.72 15.90 3.64
C THR A 2 -26.20 14.59 4.22
N ASP A 3 -24.97 14.62 4.71
CA ASP A 3 -24.68 14.17 6.06
C ASP A 3 -23.42 14.93 6.51
N ARG A 4 -23.61 15.83 7.47
CA ARG A 4 -22.52 16.59 8.12
C ARG A 4 -22.04 15.88 9.39
N ASP A 5 -22.42 14.61 9.54
CA ASP A 5 -21.98 13.77 10.62
C ASP A 5 -20.68 13.07 10.15
N GLY A 6 -19.64 13.16 10.98
CA GLY A 6 -18.44 12.38 10.74
C GLY A 6 -18.68 10.88 10.92
N PRO A 7 -17.63 10.05 10.79
CA PRO A 7 -17.72 8.59 10.82
C PRO A 7 -18.49 8.11 12.08
N ALA A 8 -19.51 7.29 11.85
CA ALA A 8 -20.51 6.78 12.80
C ALA A 8 -21.05 7.78 13.86
N GLY A 9 -21.21 9.06 13.52
CA GLY A 9 -21.73 10.06 14.45
C GLY A 9 -20.77 10.40 15.62
N ARG A 10 -19.49 9.98 15.53
CA ARG A 10 -18.47 10.27 16.56
C ARG A 10 -17.96 11.71 16.52
N VAL A 11 -18.13 12.39 15.39
CA VAL A 11 -17.68 13.77 15.17
C VAL A 11 -18.89 14.61 14.78
N GLY A 12 -19.29 15.51 15.69
CA GLY A 12 -20.40 16.42 15.46
C GLY A 12 -20.05 17.55 14.49
N PRO A 13 -21.06 18.27 13.96
CA PRO A 13 -20.87 19.31 12.95
C PRO A 13 -19.95 20.46 13.40
N GLU A 14 -19.98 20.81 14.69
CA GLU A 14 -19.08 21.84 15.26
C GLU A 14 -17.62 21.37 15.35
N GLN A 15 -17.39 20.08 15.61
CA GLN A 15 -16.03 19.52 15.58
C GLN A 15 -15.52 19.46 14.15
N LEU A 16 -16.37 19.05 13.20
CA LEU A 16 -16.01 19.01 11.79
C LEU A 16 -15.57 20.39 11.27
N GLN A 17 -16.32 21.44 11.62
CA GLN A 17 -15.96 22.81 11.26
C GLN A 17 -14.61 23.26 11.85
N ARG A 18 -14.30 22.85 13.09
CA ARG A 18 -12.99 23.11 13.70
C ARG A 18 -11.87 22.38 12.94
N PHE A 19 -12.08 21.12 12.57
CA PHE A 19 -11.10 20.34 11.82
C PHE A 19 -10.82 20.93 10.44
N GLU A 20 -11.86 21.40 9.74
CA GLU A 20 -11.70 22.11 8.47
C GLU A 20 -10.81 23.36 8.63
N GLY A 21 -10.98 24.11 9.73
CA GLY A 21 -10.13 25.25 10.07
C GLY A 21 -8.65 24.85 10.23
N TRP A 22 -8.37 23.82 11.03
CA TRP A 22 -7.00 23.33 11.26
C TRP A 22 -6.34 22.83 9.98
N ILE A 23 -7.08 22.09 9.14
CA ILE A 23 -6.55 21.60 7.87
C ILE A 23 -6.24 22.75 6.92
N ALA A 24 -7.10 23.77 6.89
CA ALA A 24 -6.83 24.95 6.09
C ALA A 24 -5.54 25.66 6.55
N GLU A 25 -5.31 25.77 7.87
CA GLU A 25 -4.06 26.30 8.45
C GLU A 25 -2.83 25.51 8.06
N ILE A 26 -2.90 24.18 8.14
CA ILE A 26 -1.82 23.31 7.72
C ILE A 26 -1.54 23.50 6.22
N PHE A 27 -2.56 23.50 5.37
CA PHE A 27 -2.38 23.62 3.93
C PHE A 27 -1.83 24.97 3.49
N GLU A 28 -2.24 26.06 4.13
CA GLU A 28 -1.68 27.38 3.88
C GLU A 28 -0.21 27.47 4.29
N ALA A 29 0.14 26.92 5.46
CA ALA A 29 1.53 26.84 5.90
C ALA A 29 2.41 26.03 4.93
N LEU A 30 1.83 25.05 4.24
CA LEU A 30 2.48 24.27 3.18
C LEU A 30 2.44 24.96 1.78
N GLY A 31 1.92 26.19 1.70
CA GLY A 31 1.93 27.01 0.48
C GLY A 31 0.69 26.87 -0.41
N MET A 32 -0.38 26.19 0.03
CA MET A 32 -1.64 26.14 -0.71
C MET A 32 -2.46 27.42 -0.47
N PRO A 33 -2.81 28.21 -1.52
CA PRO A 33 -3.67 29.38 -1.36
C PRO A 33 -5.06 29.01 -0.84
N ARG A 34 -5.60 29.70 0.17
CA ARG A 34 -6.87 29.31 0.82
C ARG A 34 -8.15 29.71 0.08
N ASP A 35 -8.14 30.86 -0.58
CA ASP A 35 -9.38 31.50 -1.03
C ASP A 35 -9.56 31.53 -2.56
N THR A 36 -9.05 30.49 -3.23
CA THR A 36 -9.32 30.30 -4.66
C THR A 36 -10.62 29.54 -4.87
N ALA A 37 -11.22 29.67 -6.06
CA ALA A 37 -12.38 28.85 -6.43
C ALA A 37 -12.10 27.33 -6.29
N GLY A 38 -10.86 26.89 -6.51
CA GLY A 38 -10.46 25.48 -6.39
C GLY A 38 -10.22 25.03 -4.95
N THR A 39 -9.72 25.91 -4.07
CA THR A 39 -9.18 25.52 -2.75
C THR A 39 -10.08 25.84 -1.57
N ARG A 40 -11.06 26.75 -1.71
CA ARG A 40 -12.01 27.12 -0.64
C ARG A 40 -12.68 25.94 0.06
N ARG A 41 -12.96 24.87 -0.68
CA ARG A 41 -13.63 23.66 -0.18
C ARG A 41 -12.69 22.47 0.02
N THR A 42 -11.37 22.65 -0.17
CA THR A 42 -10.38 21.58 -0.02
C THR A 42 -10.37 20.96 1.38
N PRO A 43 -10.41 21.72 2.49
CA PRO A 43 -10.40 21.12 3.83
C PRO A 43 -11.58 20.16 4.07
N ALA A 44 -12.79 20.58 3.69
CA ALA A 44 -13.98 19.74 3.78
C ALA A 44 -13.86 18.46 2.91
N ARG A 45 -13.38 18.60 1.66
CA ARG A 45 -13.16 17.45 0.77
C ARG A 45 -12.09 16.50 1.30
N PHE A 46 -11.04 17.04 1.91
CA PHE A 46 -9.95 16.27 2.49
C PHE A 46 -10.43 15.44 3.67
N LEU A 47 -11.21 16.03 4.59
CA LEU A 47 -11.84 15.28 5.69
C LEU A 47 -12.75 14.17 5.18
N ALA A 48 -13.62 14.49 4.22
CA ALA A 48 -14.51 13.48 3.64
C ALA A 48 -13.72 12.31 3.02
N ALA A 49 -12.63 12.61 2.31
CA ALA A 49 -11.76 11.58 1.73
C ALA A 49 -11.02 10.75 2.80
N LEU A 50 -10.58 11.36 3.90
CA LEU A 50 -9.99 10.63 5.02
C LEU A 50 -11.01 9.71 5.69
N TYR A 51 -12.24 10.17 5.89
CA TYR A 51 -13.30 9.32 6.45
C TYR A 51 -13.62 8.13 5.56
N ASP A 52 -13.79 8.33 4.25
CA ASP A 52 -13.93 7.22 3.28
C ASP A 52 -12.72 6.28 3.32
N SER A 53 -11.51 6.81 3.52
CA SER A 53 -10.30 6.00 3.62
C SER A 53 -10.17 5.22 4.94
N THR A 54 -11.01 5.54 5.94
CA THR A 54 -11.01 4.93 7.28
C THR A 54 -12.31 4.23 7.66
N GLU A 55 -13.27 4.16 6.75
CA GLU A 55 -14.59 3.54 6.96
C GLU A 55 -14.51 2.06 7.40
N GLY A 56 -13.38 1.40 7.14
CA GLY A 56 -13.14 0.03 7.51
C GLY A 56 -13.09 -0.21 9.01
N TYR A 57 -12.91 0.81 9.85
CA TYR A 57 -12.99 0.67 11.31
C TYR A 57 -14.44 0.47 11.81
N GLU A 58 -15.43 0.80 10.99
CA GLU A 58 -16.85 0.77 11.35
C GLU A 58 -17.58 -0.40 10.70
N ARG A 59 -16.85 -1.21 9.94
CA ARG A 59 -17.37 -2.40 9.28
C ARG A 59 -16.72 -3.63 9.87
N ASP A 60 -17.55 -4.61 10.15
CA ASP A 60 -17.09 -5.98 10.35
C ASP A 60 -16.82 -6.61 8.98
N PRO A 61 -15.76 -7.43 8.85
CA PRO A 61 -15.53 -8.18 7.64
C PRO A 61 -16.63 -9.24 7.53
N GLU A 62 -17.47 -9.11 6.51
CA GLU A 62 -18.50 -10.10 6.22
C GLU A 62 -18.18 -10.82 4.92
N VAL A 63 -18.22 -12.15 4.97
CA VAL A 63 -18.26 -13.01 3.79
C VAL A 63 -19.68 -13.54 3.73
N PRO A 64 -20.52 -13.13 2.76
CA PRO A 64 -21.83 -13.73 2.57
C PRO A 64 -21.65 -15.23 2.30
N ALA A 65 -21.85 -16.03 3.34
CA ALA A 65 -21.67 -17.46 3.28
C ALA A 65 -22.95 -18.11 2.78
N SER A 66 -22.85 -18.87 1.70
CA SER A 66 -23.84 -19.92 1.39
C SER A 66 -23.26 -21.27 1.79
N VAL A 67 -24.11 -22.25 2.09
CA VAL A 67 -23.66 -23.61 2.45
C VAL A 67 -22.90 -24.18 1.25
N ALA A 68 -21.63 -24.54 1.44
CA ALA A 68 -20.87 -25.23 0.39
C ALA A 68 -21.54 -26.57 0.11
N SER A 69 -21.74 -26.91 -1.16
CA SER A 69 -22.10 -28.29 -1.51
C SER A 69 -20.91 -29.21 -1.16
N GLU A 70 -21.18 -30.40 -0.64
CA GLU A 70 -20.18 -31.37 -0.14
C GLU A 70 -19.08 -31.79 -1.16
N GLY A 71 -19.16 -31.33 -2.40
CA GLY A 71 -18.20 -31.62 -3.47
C GLY A 71 -17.03 -30.65 -3.63
N ASP A 72 -17.05 -29.46 -3.01
CA ASP A 72 -16.06 -28.41 -3.33
C ASP A 72 -14.77 -28.58 -2.52
N ARG A 73 -13.92 -29.52 -2.95
CA ARG A 73 -12.60 -29.81 -2.36
C ARG A 73 -11.47 -28.94 -2.93
N GLY A 74 -11.79 -27.96 -3.77
CA GLY A 74 -10.82 -27.07 -4.39
C GLY A 74 -10.33 -25.95 -3.47
N HIS A 75 -9.52 -25.06 -4.03
CA HIS A 75 -9.22 -23.76 -3.41
C HIS A 75 -9.84 -22.63 -4.24
N ALA A 76 -10.46 -21.65 -3.59
CA ALA A 76 -11.01 -20.48 -4.28
C ALA A 76 -9.98 -19.35 -4.22
N VAL A 77 -9.69 -18.73 -5.36
CA VAL A 77 -8.74 -17.64 -5.50
C VAL A 77 -9.43 -16.44 -6.13
N GLU A 78 -9.34 -15.28 -5.48
CA GLU A 78 -9.87 -14.02 -5.98
C GLU A 78 -8.73 -12.99 -6.11
N GLY A 79 -8.59 -12.44 -7.32
CA GLY A 79 -7.55 -11.49 -7.66
C GLY A 79 -7.50 -11.22 -9.16
N PRO A 80 -6.92 -10.09 -9.60
CA PRO A 80 -6.35 -9.03 -8.78
C PRO A 80 -7.42 -8.08 -8.20
N ILE A 81 -7.46 -7.93 -6.86
CA ILE A 81 -8.36 -7.01 -6.15
C ILE A 81 -7.65 -5.67 -5.96
N ARG A 82 -8.16 -4.59 -6.56
CA ARG A 82 -7.60 -3.25 -6.34
C ARG A 82 -7.94 -2.75 -4.93
N PHE A 83 -6.94 -2.25 -4.21
CA PHE A 83 -7.13 -1.65 -2.90
C PHE A 83 -6.23 -0.42 -2.72
N HIS A 84 -6.59 0.40 -1.74
CA HIS A 84 -5.72 1.41 -1.16
C HIS A 84 -5.95 1.46 0.35
N ALA A 85 -4.94 1.96 1.05
CA ALA A 85 -4.92 2.11 2.49
C ALA A 85 -4.04 3.30 2.88
N LEU A 86 -4.14 3.75 4.13
CA LEU A 86 -3.27 4.79 4.67
C LEU A 86 -2.16 4.15 5.50
N CYS A 87 -0.91 4.50 5.21
CA CYS A 87 0.23 4.03 6.00
C CYS A 87 0.17 4.64 7.40
N GLU A 88 0.11 3.82 8.45
CA GLU A 88 0.02 4.33 9.83
C GLU A 88 1.22 5.16 10.28
N HIS A 89 2.39 4.97 9.65
CA HIS A 89 3.61 5.72 10.01
C HIS A 89 3.61 7.17 9.52
N HIS A 90 2.93 7.46 8.40
CA HIS A 90 3.03 8.76 7.72
C HIS A 90 1.67 9.33 7.31
N ALA A 91 0.58 8.61 7.55
CA ALA A 91 -0.76 8.89 7.04
C ALA A 91 -0.84 9.08 5.51
N LEU A 92 0.17 8.58 4.77
CA LEU A 92 0.23 8.66 3.31
C LEU A 92 -0.33 7.39 2.67
N PRO A 93 -0.99 7.49 1.50
CA PRO A 93 -1.53 6.33 0.81
C PRO A 93 -0.47 5.29 0.42
N PHE A 94 -0.87 4.02 0.49
CA PHE A 94 -0.29 2.95 -0.29
C PHE A 94 -1.41 2.17 -0.99
N PHE A 95 -1.17 1.71 -2.20
CA PHE A 95 -2.22 1.13 -3.03
C PHE A 95 -1.66 0.10 -4.02
N GLY A 96 -2.50 -0.81 -4.47
CA GLY A 96 -2.09 -1.83 -5.43
C GLY A 96 -3.12 -2.95 -5.56
N HIS A 97 -2.61 -4.18 -5.68
CA HIS A 97 -3.42 -5.36 -5.91
C HIS A 97 -3.24 -6.39 -4.80
N ALA A 98 -4.36 -6.93 -4.33
CA ALA A 98 -4.43 -8.07 -3.44
C ALA A 98 -4.84 -9.32 -4.24
N PHE A 99 -4.31 -10.46 -3.84
CA PHE A 99 -4.72 -11.78 -4.28
C PHE A 99 -5.01 -12.59 -3.02
N VAL A 100 -6.19 -13.18 -2.96
CA VAL A 100 -6.68 -13.85 -1.76
C VAL A 100 -7.14 -15.25 -2.12
N GLY A 101 -6.68 -16.25 -1.37
CA GLY A 101 -6.98 -17.65 -1.59
C GLY A 101 -7.51 -18.31 -0.31
N CYS A 102 -8.47 -19.21 -0.46
CA CYS A 102 -8.95 -20.07 0.63
C CYS A 102 -8.99 -21.53 0.16
N ALA A 103 -8.41 -22.43 0.95
CA ALA A 103 -8.31 -23.84 0.64
C ALA A 103 -9.30 -24.66 1.45
N GLY A 104 -10.07 -25.52 0.78
CA GLY A 104 -11.12 -26.32 1.40
C GLY A 104 -12.09 -25.49 2.25
N PRO A 105 -12.71 -24.43 1.69
CA PRO A 105 -13.65 -23.62 2.46
C PRO A 105 -14.87 -24.46 2.85
N HIS A 106 -15.26 -24.43 4.13
CA HIS A 106 -16.48 -25.13 4.61
C HIS A 106 -17.77 -24.41 4.21
N ARG A 107 -17.66 -23.20 3.67
CA ARG A 107 -18.75 -22.36 3.17
C ARG A 107 -18.43 -21.94 1.74
N ALA A 108 -19.44 -21.94 0.86
CA ALA A 108 -19.24 -21.46 -0.50
C ALA A 108 -18.91 -19.97 -0.45
N VAL A 109 -17.79 -19.61 -1.05
CA VAL A 109 -17.34 -18.23 -1.15
C VAL A 109 -18.02 -17.60 -2.37
N ALA A 110 -18.97 -16.72 -2.12
CA ALA A 110 -19.62 -15.97 -3.19
C ALA A 110 -18.59 -15.12 -3.96
N PRO A 111 -18.73 -14.94 -5.28
CA PRO A 111 -17.87 -14.04 -6.03
C PRO A 111 -17.84 -12.64 -5.41
N GLY A 112 -16.66 -12.08 -5.19
CA GLY A 112 -16.49 -10.74 -4.61
C GLY A 112 -16.53 -10.71 -3.08
N ALA A 113 -16.81 -11.82 -2.41
CA ALA A 113 -16.83 -11.86 -0.95
C ALA A 113 -15.43 -11.61 -0.36
N LEU A 114 -14.36 -12.08 -1.01
CA LEU A 114 -12.99 -11.83 -0.59
C LEU A 114 -12.59 -10.36 -0.84
N THR A 115 -13.08 -9.73 -1.92
CA THR A 115 -12.96 -8.27 -2.12
C THR A 115 -13.55 -7.48 -0.96
N GLY A 116 -14.69 -7.90 -0.40
CA GLY A 116 -15.30 -7.28 0.77
C GLY A 116 -14.35 -7.26 1.97
N VAL A 117 -13.78 -8.42 2.31
CA VAL A 117 -12.80 -8.57 3.40
C VAL A 117 -11.58 -7.68 3.18
N VAL A 118 -11.00 -7.69 1.98
CA VAL A 118 -9.85 -6.84 1.63
C VAL A 118 -10.19 -5.37 1.85
N ARG A 119 -11.36 -4.91 1.38
CA ARG A 119 -11.78 -3.51 1.53
C ARG A 119 -11.95 -3.13 3.00
N THR A 120 -12.57 -3.97 3.81
CA THR A 120 -12.76 -3.68 5.25
C THR A 120 -11.44 -3.43 5.97
N TYR A 121 -10.41 -4.24 5.71
CA TYR A 121 -9.11 -4.06 6.37
C TYR A 121 -8.21 -3.02 5.70
N ALA A 122 -8.34 -2.80 4.38
CA ALA A 122 -7.57 -1.80 3.66
C ALA A 122 -8.05 -0.37 3.94
N ARG A 123 -9.33 -0.16 4.25
CA ARG A 123 -9.88 1.17 4.61
C ARG A 123 -9.57 1.57 6.06
N ARG A 124 -8.30 1.52 6.44
CA ARG A 124 -7.77 1.80 7.79
C ARG A 124 -6.38 2.42 7.71
N PHE A 125 -5.89 2.96 8.84
CA PHE A 125 -4.46 3.18 9.02
C PHE A 125 -3.79 1.84 9.31
N THR A 126 -2.85 1.43 8.47
CA THR A 126 -2.23 0.10 8.57
C THR A 126 -0.90 0.04 7.81
N VAL A 127 -0.30 -1.16 7.75
CA VAL A 127 0.88 -1.50 6.96
C VAL A 127 0.64 -2.81 6.20
N PRO A 128 1.30 -3.08 5.05
CA PRO A 128 1.07 -4.28 4.24
C PRO A 128 1.10 -5.59 5.02
N ALA A 129 2.08 -5.73 5.93
CA ALA A 129 2.20 -6.91 6.79
C ALA A 129 0.96 -7.09 7.67
N ARG A 130 0.49 -6.03 8.34
CA ARG A 130 -0.67 -6.13 9.24
C ARG A 130 -1.96 -6.38 8.47
N VAL A 131 -2.22 -5.66 7.39
CA VAL A 131 -3.46 -5.85 6.61
C VAL A 131 -3.52 -7.25 5.99
N SER A 132 -2.39 -7.81 5.53
CA SER A 132 -2.37 -9.18 5.00
C SER A 132 -2.62 -10.24 6.08
N GLU A 133 -2.04 -10.09 7.27
CA GLU A 133 -2.32 -10.98 8.42
C GLU A 133 -3.80 -10.91 8.83
N GLN A 134 -4.35 -9.70 8.96
CA GLN A 134 -5.76 -9.51 9.31
C GLN A 134 -6.73 -10.11 8.30
N ILE A 135 -6.43 -10.00 7.00
CA ILE A 135 -7.23 -10.66 5.96
C ILE A 135 -7.12 -12.18 6.12
N ALA A 136 -5.93 -12.73 6.31
CA ALA A 136 -5.74 -14.17 6.45
C ALA A 136 -6.50 -14.74 7.67
N ASP A 137 -6.37 -14.08 8.82
CA ASP A 137 -7.04 -14.47 10.07
C ASP A 137 -8.58 -14.37 9.93
N ALA A 138 -9.09 -13.35 9.23
CA ALA A 138 -10.51 -13.23 8.95
C ALA A 138 -11.05 -14.37 8.09
N LEU A 139 -10.26 -14.89 7.14
CA LEU A 139 -10.68 -16.02 6.31
C LEU A 139 -10.73 -17.34 7.08
N GLU A 140 -9.81 -17.54 8.03
CA GLU A 140 -9.86 -18.67 8.94
C GLU A 140 -11.15 -18.62 9.80
N GLY A 141 -11.52 -17.44 10.30
CA GLY A 141 -12.72 -17.27 11.12
C GLY A 141 -14.04 -17.35 10.34
N LEU A 142 -14.17 -16.60 9.24
CA LEU A 142 -15.44 -16.39 8.54
C LEU A 142 -15.81 -17.54 7.60
N VAL A 143 -14.81 -18.11 6.92
CA VAL A 143 -15.01 -19.16 5.92
C VAL A 143 -14.70 -20.55 6.49
N GLN A 144 -14.09 -20.60 7.68
CA GLN A 144 -13.56 -21.83 8.27
C GLN A 144 -12.65 -22.56 7.27
N ALA A 145 -11.83 -21.82 6.53
CA ALA A 145 -10.98 -22.42 5.52
C ALA A 145 -9.90 -23.29 6.17
N ARG A 146 -9.57 -24.43 5.57
CA ARG A 146 -8.45 -25.28 6.00
C ARG A 146 -7.09 -24.61 5.78
N GLY A 147 -7.05 -23.54 4.98
CA GLY A 147 -5.91 -22.66 4.83
C GLY A 147 -6.29 -21.36 4.12
N ALA A 148 -5.53 -20.30 4.40
CA ALA A 148 -5.67 -19.00 3.75
C ALA A 148 -4.34 -18.56 3.11
N ALA A 149 -4.43 -17.86 1.99
CA ALA A 149 -3.31 -17.25 1.30
C ALA A 149 -3.65 -15.79 0.98
N VAL A 150 -2.74 -14.88 1.30
CA VAL A 150 -2.89 -13.45 0.94
C VAL A 150 -1.58 -12.97 0.35
N VAL A 151 -1.63 -12.42 -0.85
CA VAL A 151 -0.48 -11.75 -1.47
C VAL A 151 -0.86 -10.34 -1.86
N LEU A 152 -0.12 -9.36 -1.34
CA LEU A 152 -0.28 -7.95 -1.65
C LEU A 152 0.92 -7.46 -2.45
N ARG A 153 0.64 -6.77 -3.57
CA ARG A 153 1.62 -5.97 -4.30
C ARG A 153 1.13 -4.53 -4.32
N CYS A 154 1.81 -3.64 -3.62
CA CYS A 154 1.41 -2.26 -3.50
C CYS A 154 2.60 -1.31 -3.66
N VAL A 155 2.32 -0.07 -4.01
CA VAL A 155 3.27 1.04 -4.05
C VAL A 155 2.99 1.96 -2.86
N HIS A 156 4.05 2.47 -2.24
CA HIS A 156 3.98 3.34 -1.07
C HIS A 156 4.30 4.79 -1.42
N LEU A 157 3.41 5.73 -1.14
CA LEU A 157 3.73 7.16 -1.28
C LEU A 157 4.64 7.68 -0.17
N CYS A 158 4.78 6.95 0.93
CA CYS A 158 5.76 7.26 1.98
C CYS A 158 7.18 6.83 1.65
N ALA A 159 7.39 5.99 0.63
CA ALA A 159 8.73 5.59 0.21
C ALA A 159 9.36 6.71 -0.63
N PRO A 160 10.67 6.99 -0.48
CA PRO A 160 11.33 8.02 -1.26
C PRO A 160 11.13 7.79 -2.77
N PRO A 161 10.96 8.85 -3.58
CA PRO A 161 10.67 8.72 -5.02
C PRO A 161 11.76 7.94 -5.80
N ARG A 162 13.00 7.87 -5.26
CA ARG A 162 14.08 7.05 -5.83
C ARG A 162 13.86 5.53 -5.70
N GLN A 163 13.02 5.11 -4.75
CA GLN A 163 12.64 3.70 -4.50
C GLN A 163 11.30 3.32 -5.15
N ALA A 164 10.52 4.31 -5.58
CA ALA A 164 9.19 4.14 -6.18
C ALA A 164 9.20 3.31 -7.49
N GLY A 165 10.33 3.29 -8.22
CA GLY A 165 10.44 2.59 -9.50
C GLY A 165 11.06 1.19 -9.46
N VAL A 166 11.74 0.79 -8.38
CA VAL A 166 12.55 -0.47 -8.35
C VAL A 166 12.35 -1.30 -7.07
N ALA A 167 12.05 -0.69 -5.92
CA ALA A 167 11.94 -1.38 -4.63
C ALA A 167 10.52 -1.35 -4.01
N SER A 168 9.61 -0.58 -4.60
CA SER A 168 8.29 -0.30 -4.01
C SER A 168 7.32 -1.48 -4.09
N ALA A 169 7.58 -2.52 -4.90
CA ALA A 169 6.61 -3.56 -5.25
C ALA A 169 6.91 -4.96 -4.70
N THR A 170 7.80 -5.10 -3.71
CA THR A 170 8.07 -6.40 -3.08
C THR A 170 6.76 -6.98 -2.54
N PRO A 171 6.33 -8.16 -3.03
CA PRO A 171 5.08 -8.75 -2.57
C PRO A 171 5.17 -9.07 -1.08
N THR A 172 4.15 -8.68 -0.34
CA THR A 172 3.93 -9.18 1.03
C THR A 172 3.03 -10.39 0.93
N ALA A 173 3.44 -11.53 1.48
CA ALA A 173 2.70 -12.78 1.42
C ALA A 173 2.47 -13.35 2.81
N VAL A 174 1.24 -13.81 3.08
CA VAL A 174 0.85 -14.53 4.29
C VAL A 174 0.28 -15.88 3.87
N TRP A 175 0.72 -16.94 4.54
CA TRP A 175 0.30 -18.32 4.31
C TRP A 175 -0.19 -18.91 5.62
N ARG A 176 -1.34 -19.58 5.58
CA ARG A 176 -2.02 -20.16 6.73
C ARG A 176 -2.54 -21.57 6.43
N GLY A 177 -2.62 -22.40 7.47
CA GLY A 177 -3.13 -23.78 7.38
C GLY A 177 -2.52 -24.58 6.23
N ALA A 178 -3.37 -25.14 5.36
CA ALA A 178 -2.97 -25.91 4.19
C ALA A 178 -1.98 -25.17 3.27
N TYR A 179 -2.10 -23.85 3.10
CA TYR A 179 -1.14 -23.08 2.31
C TYR A 179 0.22 -22.95 2.99
N ALA A 180 0.32 -23.05 4.32
CA ALA A 180 1.59 -23.03 5.02
C ALA A 180 2.33 -24.38 4.90
N THR A 181 1.59 -25.49 4.90
CA THR A 181 2.17 -26.85 4.93
C THR A 181 2.31 -27.50 3.56
N ASP A 182 1.55 -27.10 2.54
CA ASP A 182 1.59 -27.69 1.20
C ASP A 182 2.23 -26.73 0.17
N PRO A 183 3.48 -26.99 -0.27
CA PRO A 183 4.12 -26.21 -1.31
C PRO A 183 3.41 -26.26 -2.67
N ARG A 184 2.74 -27.37 -3.02
CA ARG A 184 2.06 -27.53 -4.31
C ARG A 184 0.87 -26.58 -4.40
N LEU A 185 0.13 -26.48 -3.30
CA LEU A 185 -1.00 -25.57 -3.18
C LEU A 185 -0.56 -24.09 -3.30
N ARG A 186 0.60 -23.73 -2.73
CA ARG A 186 1.20 -22.40 -2.93
C ARG A 186 1.58 -22.16 -4.38
N SER A 187 2.21 -23.13 -5.04
CA SER A 187 2.60 -23.03 -6.44
C SER A 187 1.39 -22.84 -7.36
N GLU A 188 0.31 -23.58 -7.11
CA GLU A 188 -0.95 -23.43 -7.85
C GLU A 188 -1.56 -22.04 -7.66
N PHE A 189 -1.66 -21.57 -6.41
CA PHE A 189 -2.17 -20.23 -6.11
C PHE A 189 -1.33 -19.13 -6.77
N LEU A 190 0.00 -19.20 -6.65
CA LEU A 190 0.91 -18.25 -7.28
C LEU A 190 0.75 -18.26 -8.80
N GLY A 191 0.63 -19.45 -9.40
CA GLY A 191 0.38 -19.63 -10.83
C GLY A 191 -0.93 -18.97 -11.29
N ILE A 192 -2.03 -19.17 -10.55
CA ILE A 192 -3.33 -18.51 -10.82
C ILE A 192 -3.19 -16.98 -10.75
N CYS A 193 -2.43 -16.49 -9.77
CA CYS A 193 -2.19 -15.06 -9.57
C CYS A 193 -1.21 -14.45 -10.59
N GLY A 194 -0.71 -15.23 -11.55
CA GLY A 194 0.25 -14.80 -12.56
C GLY A 194 1.65 -14.53 -11.99
N PHE A 195 1.98 -15.08 -10.82
CA PHE A 195 3.34 -15.19 -10.35
C PHE A 195 3.92 -16.51 -10.92
N GLY A 196 4.87 -16.41 -11.84
CA GLY A 196 5.61 -17.59 -12.31
C GLY A 196 6.36 -18.27 -11.16
N PRO A 197 6.95 -19.47 -11.39
CA PRO A 197 7.86 -20.06 -10.43
C PRO A 197 8.88 -19.01 -10.01
N VAL A 198 9.09 -18.86 -8.71
CA VAL A 198 10.03 -17.88 -8.17
C VAL A 198 11.43 -18.42 -8.45
N ASP A 199 11.92 -18.21 -9.68
CA ASP A 199 13.32 -18.46 -9.98
C ASP A 199 14.13 -17.43 -9.19
N ALA A 200 14.90 -17.90 -8.22
CA ALA A 200 15.72 -17.09 -7.31
C ALA A 200 16.77 -16.20 -8.03
N ALA A 201 16.83 -16.23 -9.37
CA ALA A 201 17.84 -15.59 -10.20
C ALA A 201 17.31 -14.50 -11.15
N SER A 202 16.01 -14.13 -11.15
CA SER A 202 15.52 -13.05 -12.04
C SER A 202 14.29 -12.31 -11.50
N PRO A 203 14.41 -11.06 -11.02
CA PRO A 203 13.29 -10.29 -10.49
C PRO A 203 12.47 -9.56 -11.58
N THR A 204 12.68 -9.85 -12.86
CA THR A 204 11.98 -9.15 -13.95
C THR A 204 10.81 -9.98 -14.48
N PHE A 205 9.59 -9.50 -14.29
CA PHE A 205 8.44 -10.00 -15.03
C PHE A 205 7.88 -8.93 -15.98
N GLY A 206 7.97 -9.22 -17.27
CA GLY A 206 6.81 -9.17 -18.17
C GLY A 206 6.07 -7.84 -18.36
N GLY A 207 6.76 -6.71 -18.40
CA GLY A 207 6.29 -5.53 -19.14
C GLY A 207 6.96 -5.53 -20.50
N ARG A 208 6.20 -5.42 -21.60
CA ARG A 208 6.76 -5.05 -22.91
C ARG A 208 7.76 -3.93 -22.67
N SER A 209 9.02 -4.15 -23.05
CA SER A 209 10.07 -3.16 -22.86
C SER A 209 9.60 -1.87 -23.53
N CYS A 210 9.25 -0.88 -22.73
CA CYS A 210 9.26 0.49 -23.20
C CYS A 210 10.74 0.76 -23.47
N ARG A 211 11.18 0.52 -24.72
CA ARG A 211 12.44 1.06 -25.18
C ARG A 211 12.34 2.57 -24.90
N PRO A 212 13.26 3.16 -24.14
CA PRO A 212 13.29 4.60 -24.06
C PRO A 212 13.58 5.09 -25.47
N ASP A 213 12.57 5.67 -26.12
CA ASP A 213 12.85 6.55 -27.25
C ASP A 213 13.85 7.57 -26.72
N ARG A 214 15.00 7.66 -27.41
CA ARG A 214 15.99 8.69 -27.17
C ARG A 214 15.32 10.03 -27.47
N ALA A 215 14.68 10.62 -26.47
CA ALA A 215 14.29 12.00 -26.51
C ALA A 215 15.57 12.83 -26.40
N GLU A 216 16.14 13.19 -27.54
CA GLU A 216 17.15 14.24 -27.60
C GLU A 216 16.56 15.52 -26.98
N PRO A 217 17.31 16.23 -26.12
CA PRO A 217 16.82 17.45 -25.51
C PRO A 217 16.58 18.50 -26.60
N ARG A 218 15.35 19.05 -26.64
CA ARG A 218 15.02 20.20 -27.49
C ARG A 218 15.89 21.40 -27.11
N PRO A 219 16.56 22.07 -28.06
CA PRO A 219 17.29 23.29 -27.77
C PRO A 219 16.30 24.39 -27.35
N GLY A 220 16.49 24.96 -26.15
CA GLY A 220 15.77 26.17 -25.72
C GLY A 220 15.13 26.18 -24.33
N SER A 221 15.28 25.17 -23.47
CA SER A 221 14.75 25.24 -22.09
C SER A 221 15.70 25.98 -21.15
N PRO A 222 15.24 26.93 -20.29
CA PRO A 222 16.12 27.70 -19.42
C PRO A 222 16.74 26.84 -18.31
N SER A 223 18.07 26.91 -18.16
CA SER A 223 18.80 26.24 -17.09
C SER A 223 18.70 27.03 -15.78
N TRP A 224 17.87 26.58 -14.86
CA TRP A 224 17.92 27.06 -13.47
C TRP A 224 19.12 26.42 -12.75
N GLY A 225 20.14 27.25 -12.49
CA GLY A 225 21.06 27.19 -11.35
C GLY A 225 21.79 25.87 -11.07
N ARG A 226 22.88 25.58 -11.78
CA ARG A 226 23.99 24.78 -11.23
C ARG A 226 24.94 25.70 -10.49
N GLU A 227 24.77 25.84 -9.18
CA GLU A 227 25.88 26.25 -8.32
C GLU A 227 26.82 25.07 -8.12
N ARG A 228 28.09 25.28 -8.45
CA ARG A 228 29.18 24.31 -8.31
C ARG A 228 29.42 24.09 -6.81
N ARG A 229 29.24 22.86 -6.32
CA ARG A 229 29.89 22.42 -5.08
C ARG A 229 31.17 21.72 -5.48
N GLU A 230 32.29 22.37 -5.18
CA GLU A 230 33.62 21.79 -5.20
C GLU A 230 33.66 20.63 -4.20
N THR A 231 34.11 19.47 -4.69
CA THR A 231 34.37 18.28 -3.86
C THR A 231 35.78 18.40 -3.26
N PRO A 232 35.98 18.20 -1.95
CA PRO A 232 37.33 18.00 -1.44
C PRO A 232 37.82 16.59 -1.79
N SER A 233 38.96 16.51 -2.46
CA SER A 233 39.69 15.29 -2.77
C SER A 233 40.35 14.73 -1.50
N CYS A 234 40.04 13.47 -1.17
CA CYS A 234 40.84 12.69 -0.20
C CYS A 234 42.12 12.18 -0.87
N THR A 235 43.26 12.73 -0.47
CA THR A 235 44.59 12.12 -0.54
C THR A 235 45.24 12.44 0.80
N GLY A 236 45.56 11.49 1.67
CA GLY A 236 46.74 10.65 1.55
C GLY A 236 47.68 10.97 2.73
N SER A 237 47.98 9.94 3.51
CA SER A 237 48.89 9.83 4.66
C SER A 237 50.11 10.76 4.72
N GLU A 238 50.50 11.17 5.94
CA GLU A 238 51.90 11.10 6.42
C GLU A 238 52.02 11.24 7.96
N ARG A 239 53.00 10.54 8.55
CA ARG A 239 53.30 10.38 9.98
C ARG A 239 54.03 11.61 10.57
N PRO A 240 53.96 11.88 11.88
CA PRO A 240 54.77 12.92 12.50
C PRO A 240 56.21 12.44 12.75
N GLY A 241 57.17 13.22 12.23
CA GLY A 241 58.59 13.10 12.51
C GLY A 241 58.99 13.78 13.82
N SER A 242 59.98 13.19 14.46
CA SER A 242 60.70 13.63 15.65
C SER A 242 61.53 14.90 15.42
N THR A 243 61.53 15.82 16.39
CA THR A 243 62.67 16.73 16.63
C THR A 243 62.88 16.91 18.14
N ALA A 244 64.04 16.46 18.62
CA ALA A 244 64.67 16.90 19.84
C ALA A 244 65.49 18.17 19.55
N GLY A 245 65.66 19.06 20.54
CA GLY A 245 66.64 20.15 20.43
C GLY A 245 66.44 21.35 21.36
N SER A 246 66.98 21.23 22.58
CA SER A 246 67.69 22.26 23.36
C SER A 246 67.01 23.60 23.70
N SER A 247 66.69 23.77 24.98
CA SER A 247 67.28 24.77 25.88
C SER A 247 67.18 24.26 27.32
#